data_AF-A0A835L3J8-F1
#
_entry.id   AF-A0A835L3J8-F1
#
_cell.length_a   1.000
_cell.length_b   1.000
_cell.length_c   1.000
_cell.angle_alpha   90.00
_cell.angle_beta   90.00
_cell.angle_gamma   90.00
#
_symmetry.space_group_name_H-M   'P 1'
#
loop_
_entity.id
_entity.type
_entity.pdbx_description
1 polymer ?
#
loop_
_entity_poly.entity_id
_entity_poly.type
_entity_poly.pdbx_seq_one_letter_code
_entity_poly.pdbx_strand_id
1 'polypeptide(L)'
;MATTWVNRCSEDLECLDLEDEQPLAQLSSMQTDKMTLFFTELLDHDRDDVIIDTDFDQFFERLAHFADWSPNSSEFHILLEVKREFIDHFINPLPAKWGDLPYYRRVCGPEASGINMPGRTTLDGWLARWALHLSEMKRFTDLPLYLQYLCKILFHVIDRTTETCTCMCTYALLSKAMNDELNFVSKLRSVYGTGAITKPALAAFYRSVIGLNAARIDEIIDTAYDRMTSNGYLILDYGTYVHCFTNWLMGKNPNGPGQWVLVPPKDSLPPPPFPVDYSALNTEPAKLEPYAPDKKTNRHSVIV
;
A
#
# COMPACT_ATOMS: atom_id res chain seq x y z
N MET A 1 15.19 -20.86 43.31
CA MET A 1 14.07 -19.91 43.44
C MET A 1 14.22 -18.90 42.32
N ALA A 2 13.25 -18.82 41.41
CA ALA A 2 13.29 -17.88 40.30
C ALA A 2 12.72 -16.53 40.75
N THR A 3 13.49 -15.46 40.61
CA THR A 3 13.09 -14.09 40.96
C THR A 3 12.22 -13.53 39.84
N THR A 4 10.91 -13.47 40.07
CA THR A 4 9.96 -12.80 39.18
C THR A 4 10.01 -11.30 39.44
N TRP A 5 10.47 -10.53 38.46
CA TRP A 5 10.42 -9.08 38.50
C TRP A 5 8.98 -8.62 38.24
N VAL A 6 8.31 -8.18 39.31
CA VAL A 6 7.05 -7.45 39.22
C VAL A 6 7.40 -5.97 39.23
N ASN A 7 7.22 -5.30 38.09
CA ASN A 7 7.33 -3.84 38.03
C ASN A 7 6.16 -3.25 38.84
N ARG A 8 6.43 -2.78 40.05
CA ARG A 8 5.49 -1.97 40.83
C ARG A 8 5.66 -0.55 40.32
N CYS A 9 4.71 -0.08 39.50
CA CYS A 9 4.55 1.33 39.21
C CYS A 9 4.62 2.09 40.54
N SER A 10 5.65 2.89 40.73
CA SER A 10 5.68 3.89 41.80
C SER A 10 4.67 4.96 41.43
N GLU A 11 3.50 4.92 42.06
CA GLU A 11 2.69 6.11 42.25
C GLU A 11 3.55 7.11 43.03
N ASP A 12 3.56 8.38 42.63
CA ASP A 12 4.28 9.53 43.24
C ASP A 12 5.59 9.99 42.58
N LEU A 13 5.60 10.09 41.25
CA LEU A 13 6.48 11.00 40.50
C LEU A 13 5.63 11.86 39.58
N GLU A 14 5.38 13.10 40.01
CA GLU A 14 5.05 14.29 39.21
C GLU A 14 4.42 14.03 37.82
N CYS A 15 3.09 13.91 37.76
CA CYS A 15 2.30 14.01 36.52
C CYS A 15 2.31 15.46 35.97
N LEU A 16 3.49 15.97 35.61
CA LEU A 16 3.65 17.24 34.93
C LEU A 16 3.80 16.98 33.41
N ASP A 17 2.81 17.43 32.65
CA ASP A 17 2.84 17.71 31.21
C ASP A 17 3.01 16.54 30.20
N LEU A 18 2.64 15.30 30.55
CA LEU A 18 2.67 14.17 29.60
C LEU A 18 1.47 14.11 28.62
N GLU A 19 0.39 14.87 28.87
CA GLU A 19 -0.82 14.82 28.04
C GLU A 19 -0.69 15.65 26.75
N ASP A 20 0.08 16.74 26.76
CA ASP A 20 0.20 17.67 25.62
C ASP A 20 1.16 17.21 24.51
N GLU A 21 1.95 16.16 24.77
CA GLU A 21 2.92 15.61 23.81
C GLU A 21 2.44 14.36 23.07
N GLN A 22 1.24 13.84 23.36
CA GLN A 22 0.78 12.59 22.74
C GLN A 22 0.14 12.83 21.35
N PRO A 23 0.39 11.92 20.38
CA PRO A 23 -0.29 11.98 19.09
C PRO A 23 -1.78 11.66 19.25
N LEU A 24 -2.64 12.34 18.48
CA LEU A 24 -4.09 12.07 18.47
C LEU A 24 -4.46 10.69 17.90
N ALA A 25 -3.58 10.14 17.06
CA ALA A 25 -3.77 8.86 16.40
C ALA A 25 -2.43 8.14 16.25
N GLN A 26 -2.47 6.81 16.29
CA GLN A 26 -1.29 5.95 16.10
C GLN A 26 -1.57 4.88 15.05
N LEU A 27 -0.57 4.63 14.22
CA LEU A 27 -0.56 3.52 13.28
C LEU A 27 -0.21 2.22 14.02
N SER A 28 -0.79 1.10 13.58
CA SER A 28 -0.28 -0.22 13.97
C SER A 28 1.13 -0.45 13.40
N SER A 29 1.92 -1.34 13.98
CA SER A 29 3.28 -1.66 13.49
C SER A 29 3.29 -1.96 11.99
N MET A 30 2.39 -2.82 11.53
CA MET A 30 2.24 -3.16 10.12
C MET A 30 1.90 -1.95 9.24
N GLN A 31 1.08 -1.01 9.72
CA GLN A 31 0.80 0.21 8.96
C GLN A 31 2.02 1.12 8.92
N THR A 32 2.73 1.28 10.03
CA THR A 32 4.00 2.02 10.10
C THR A 32 5.02 1.48 9.11
N ASP A 33 5.20 0.16 9.04
CA ASP A 33 6.13 -0.49 8.11
C ASP A 33 5.75 -0.18 6.65
N LYS A 34 4.46 -0.29 6.30
CA LYS A 34 3.97 0.00 4.94
C LYS A 34 4.13 1.47 4.55
N MET A 35 3.81 2.39 5.46
CA MET A 35 3.95 3.82 5.20
C MET A 35 5.43 4.24 5.14
N THR A 36 6.30 3.57 5.91
CA THR A 36 7.75 3.74 5.81
C THR A 36 8.26 3.26 4.47
N LEU A 37 7.86 2.06 4.01
CA LEU A 37 8.20 1.58 2.67
C LEU A 37 7.66 2.49 1.56
N PHE A 38 6.47 3.07 1.74
CA PHE A 38 5.93 4.03 0.79
C PHE A 38 6.79 5.31 0.74
N PHE A 39 7.27 5.78 1.89
CA PHE A 39 8.20 6.90 1.98
C PHE A 39 9.53 6.57 1.29
N THR A 40 10.23 5.52 1.75
CA THR A 40 11.64 5.26 1.39
C THR A 40 11.84 4.63 0.03
N GLU A 41 10.85 3.88 -0.50
CA GLU A 41 11.02 3.15 -1.75
C GLU A 41 10.32 3.78 -2.95
N LEU A 42 9.26 4.56 -2.75
CA LEU A 42 8.52 5.20 -3.86
C LEU A 42 8.79 6.68 -4.02
N LEU A 43 8.99 7.41 -2.93
CA LEU A 43 9.03 8.87 -2.94
C LEU A 43 10.45 9.38 -2.74
N ASP A 44 11.11 8.98 -1.66
CA ASP A 44 12.48 9.40 -1.32
C ASP A 44 13.54 8.59 -2.11
N HIS A 45 13.72 8.93 -3.38
CA HIS A 45 14.65 8.24 -4.27
C HIS A 45 16.10 8.71 -4.12
N ASP A 46 16.33 9.95 -3.72
CA ASP A 46 17.67 10.50 -3.48
C ASP A 46 18.19 10.23 -2.05
N ARG A 47 17.34 9.67 -1.18
CA ARG A 47 17.66 9.20 0.18
C ARG A 47 18.14 10.34 1.07
N ASP A 48 17.45 11.46 0.98
CA ASP A 48 17.70 12.62 1.83
C ASP A 48 16.84 12.61 3.11
N ASP A 49 16.04 11.55 3.31
CA ASP A 49 15.11 11.33 4.43
C ASP A 49 14.00 12.40 4.52
N VAL A 50 13.75 13.12 3.42
CA VAL A 50 12.75 14.16 3.29
C VAL A 50 11.96 13.95 1.99
N ILE A 51 10.70 14.39 1.96
CA ILE A 51 9.91 14.45 0.74
C ILE A 51 9.52 15.90 0.49
N ILE A 52 9.74 16.36 -0.74
CA ILE A 52 9.34 17.65 -1.29
C ILE A 52 8.45 17.47 -2.53
N ASP A 53 7.94 18.59 -3.06
CA ASP A 53 7.12 18.61 -4.29
C ASP A 53 7.80 17.89 -5.47
N THR A 54 9.13 18.05 -5.60
CA THR A 54 9.92 17.45 -6.68
C THR A 54 9.95 15.93 -6.62
N ASP A 55 9.85 15.31 -5.44
CA ASP A 55 9.79 13.84 -5.31
C ASP A 55 8.46 13.30 -5.81
N PHE A 56 7.37 14.02 -5.52
CA PHE A 56 6.07 13.72 -6.10
C PHE A 56 6.09 13.89 -7.62
N ASP A 57 6.70 14.96 -8.15
CA ASP A 57 6.87 15.13 -9.59
C ASP A 57 7.55 13.91 -10.23
N GLN A 58 8.71 13.51 -9.69
CA GLN A 58 9.45 12.35 -10.19
C GLN A 58 8.62 11.05 -10.16
N PHE A 59 7.93 10.79 -9.05
CA PHE A 59 7.11 9.59 -8.91
C PHE A 59 5.92 9.59 -9.89
N PHE A 60 5.16 10.68 -9.96
CA PHE A 60 3.99 10.76 -10.82
C PHE A 60 4.36 10.83 -12.31
N GLU A 61 5.46 11.50 -12.68
CA GLU A 61 5.99 11.45 -14.04
C GLU A 61 6.42 10.03 -14.43
N ARG A 62 7.05 9.29 -13.52
CA ARG A 62 7.41 7.89 -13.75
C ARG A 62 6.18 7.01 -14.02
N LEU A 63 5.09 7.20 -13.26
CA LEU A 63 3.82 6.52 -13.50
C LEU A 63 3.24 6.86 -14.88
N ALA A 64 3.20 8.14 -15.24
CA ALA A 64 2.70 8.59 -16.53
C ALA A 64 3.53 8.05 -17.70
N HIS A 65 4.86 8.10 -17.58
CA HIS A 65 5.78 7.56 -18.58
C HIS A 65 5.63 6.04 -18.72
N PHE A 66 5.51 5.31 -17.62
CA PHE A 66 5.30 3.87 -17.64
C PHE A 66 3.97 3.47 -18.31
N ALA A 67 2.92 4.26 -18.11
CA ALA A 67 1.62 4.03 -18.72
C ALA A 67 1.49 4.56 -20.17
N ASP A 68 2.53 5.26 -20.66
CA ASP A 68 2.57 5.95 -21.95
C ASP A 68 1.43 6.99 -22.09
N TRP A 69 1.21 7.78 -21.04
CA TRP A 69 0.19 8.83 -21.03
C TRP A 69 0.70 10.12 -21.64
N SER A 70 -0.06 10.67 -22.59
CA SER A 70 0.23 11.98 -23.15
C SER A 70 -0.14 13.10 -22.16
N PRO A 71 0.57 14.23 -22.14
CA PRO A 71 0.22 15.37 -21.28
C PRO A 71 -1.18 15.96 -21.48
N ASN A 72 -1.83 15.64 -22.61
CA ASN A 72 -3.19 16.08 -22.94
C ASN A 72 -4.26 15.02 -22.65
N SER A 73 -3.88 13.88 -22.08
CA SER A 73 -4.81 12.79 -21.81
C SER A 73 -5.59 13.04 -20.52
N SER A 74 -6.82 12.55 -20.44
CA SER A 74 -7.62 12.72 -19.23
C SER A 74 -7.00 12.02 -18.02
N GLU A 75 -6.33 10.89 -18.23
CA GLU A 75 -5.62 10.14 -17.19
C GLU A 75 -4.49 10.97 -16.59
N PHE A 76 -3.70 11.64 -17.44
CA PHE A 76 -2.63 12.51 -16.99
C PHE A 76 -3.16 13.69 -16.19
N HIS A 77 -4.26 14.31 -16.61
CA HIS A 77 -4.88 15.39 -15.83
C HIS A 77 -5.43 14.90 -14.48
N ILE A 78 -6.06 13.71 -14.43
CA ILE A 78 -6.50 13.11 -13.16
C ILE A 78 -5.30 12.81 -12.25
N LEU A 79 -4.18 12.36 -12.83
CA LEU A 79 -2.93 12.13 -12.09
C LEU A 79 -2.41 13.41 -11.42
N LEU A 80 -2.42 14.54 -12.15
CA LEU A 80 -2.00 15.84 -11.62
C LEU A 80 -2.92 16.33 -10.50
N GLU A 81 -4.23 16.12 -10.63
CA GLU A 81 -5.20 16.44 -9.56
C GLU A 81 -4.91 15.61 -8.31
N VAL A 82 -4.66 14.30 -8.45
CA VAL A 82 -4.27 13.44 -7.33
C VAL A 82 -2.97 13.91 -6.69
N LYS A 83 -1.95 14.26 -7.49
CA LYS A 83 -0.69 14.82 -6.99
C LYS A 83 -0.92 16.07 -6.14
N ARG A 84 -1.72 17.01 -6.64
CA ARG A 84 -2.03 18.26 -5.92
C ARG A 84 -2.64 17.97 -4.55
N GLU A 85 -3.57 17.02 -4.46
CA GLU A 85 -4.17 16.62 -3.18
C GLU A 85 -3.14 15.95 -2.25
N PHE A 86 -2.21 15.15 -2.78
CA PHE A 86 -1.11 14.60 -1.97
C PHE A 86 -0.24 15.70 -1.37
N ILE A 87 0.16 16.69 -2.17
CA ILE A 87 0.94 17.85 -1.70
C ILE A 87 0.17 18.60 -0.61
N ASP A 88 -1.14 18.83 -0.82
CA ASP A 88 -1.95 19.55 0.16
C ASP A 88 -2.05 18.83 1.51
N HIS A 89 -2.18 17.51 1.49
CA HIS A 89 -2.36 16.73 2.71
C HIS A 89 -1.03 16.36 3.40
N PHE A 90 0.04 16.14 2.64
CA PHE A 90 1.29 15.60 3.15
C PHE A 90 2.44 16.60 3.23
N ILE A 91 2.42 17.67 2.43
CA ILE A 91 3.50 18.65 2.35
C ILE A 91 3.09 20.00 2.93
N ASN A 92 1.90 20.49 2.57
CA ASN A 92 1.42 21.77 3.08
C ASN A 92 1.19 21.74 4.60
N PRO A 93 1.18 22.92 5.25
CA PRO A 93 0.91 23.01 6.68
C PRO A 93 -0.41 22.36 7.05
N LEU A 94 -0.41 21.60 8.16
CA LEU A 94 -1.64 21.02 8.70
C LEU A 94 -2.66 22.12 9.04
N PRO A 95 -3.96 21.86 8.89
CA PRO A 95 -5.02 22.72 9.41
C PRO A 95 -4.79 23.08 10.89
N ALA A 96 -5.12 24.32 11.28
CA ALA A 96 -4.87 24.86 12.63
C ALA A 96 -5.34 23.93 13.77
N LYS A 97 -6.46 23.23 13.57
CA LYS A 97 -6.99 22.23 14.52
C LYS A 97 -5.99 21.13 14.92
N TRP A 98 -5.02 20.83 14.06
CA TRP A 98 -3.96 19.85 14.32
C TRP A 98 -2.58 20.50 14.36
N GLY A 99 -2.30 21.46 13.46
CA GLY A 99 -0.99 22.10 13.34
C GLY A 99 -0.56 22.90 14.56
N ASP A 100 -1.50 23.34 15.40
CA ASP A 100 -1.19 24.09 16.63
C ASP A 100 -0.86 23.20 17.83
N LEU A 101 -1.09 21.89 17.73
CA LEU A 101 -0.81 20.94 18.79
C LEU A 101 0.71 20.70 18.89
N PRO A 102 1.29 20.62 20.10
CA PRO A 102 2.74 20.54 20.30
C PRO A 102 3.41 19.40 19.52
N TYR A 103 2.83 18.19 19.58
CA TYR A 103 3.32 17.03 18.86
C TYR A 103 3.42 17.28 17.34
N TYR A 104 2.33 17.74 16.71
CA TYR A 104 2.26 17.93 15.26
C TYR A 104 3.08 19.13 14.80
N ARG A 105 3.18 20.20 15.60
CA ARG A 105 4.08 21.32 15.30
C ARG A 105 5.54 20.84 15.23
N ARG A 106 5.94 19.95 16.14
CA ARG A 106 7.30 19.39 16.17
C ARG A 106 7.60 18.49 14.96
N VAL A 107 6.69 17.60 14.58
CA VAL A 107 6.96 16.58 13.55
C VAL A 107 6.50 16.97 12.14
N CYS A 108 5.50 17.84 12.01
CA CYS A 108 4.95 18.28 10.72
C CYS A 108 5.17 19.78 10.43
N GLY A 109 5.67 20.56 11.40
CA GLY A 109 5.85 21.99 11.24
C GLY A 109 7.11 22.38 10.45
N PRO A 110 7.32 23.68 10.18
CA PRO A 110 8.46 24.17 9.41
C PRO A 110 9.82 23.83 10.04
N GLU A 111 9.87 23.65 11.36
CA GLU A 111 11.07 23.29 12.12
C GLU A 111 11.27 21.78 12.25
N ALA A 112 10.38 20.95 11.71
CA ALA A 112 10.61 19.51 11.61
C ALA A 112 11.95 19.29 10.87
N SER A 113 12.79 18.35 11.32
CA SER A 113 14.20 18.17 10.88
C SER A 113 15.20 19.31 11.18
N GLY A 114 14.83 20.33 11.96
CA GLY A 114 15.76 21.39 12.41
C GLY A 114 16.19 22.38 11.33
N ILE A 115 15.62 22.28 10.12
CA ILE A 115 15.79 23.25 9.04
C ILE A 115 14.46 23.99 8.91
N ASN A 116 14.43 25.29 9.22
CA ASN A 116 13.21 26.11 9.21
C ASN A 116 12.77 26.43 7.77
N MET A 117 12.32 25.41 7.03
CA MET A 117 11.93 25.51 5.63
C MET A 117 10.58 24.81 5.41
N PRO A 118 9.55 25.54 4.94
CA PRO A 118 8.25 24.97 4.62
C PRO A 118 8.30 24.15 3.32
N GLY A 119 7.24 23.39 3.05
CA GLY A 119 7.08 22.67 1.78
C GLY A 119 7.80 21.33 1.73
N ARG A 120 7.92 20.65 2.88
CA ARG A 120 8.56 19.35 2.99
C ARG A 120 7.95 18.51 4.12
N THR A 121 8.17 17.20 4.09
CA THR A 121 7.81 16.30 5.19
C THR A 121 8.93 15.29 5.48
N THR A 122 9.20 15.07 6.77
CA THR A 122 10.07 13.96 7.22
C THR A 122 9.28 12.67 7.33
N LEU A 123 9.97 11.55 7.58
CA LEU A 123 9.33 10.28 7.90
C LEU A 123 8.38 10.39 9.11
N ASP A 124 8.79 11.08 10.19
CA ASP A 124 7.93 11.25 11.37
C ASP A 124 6.67 12.06 11.06
N GLY A 125 6.82 13.16 10.31
CA GLY A 125 5.69 13.96 9.85
C GLY A 125 4.75 13.18 8.94
N TRP A 126 5.32 12.40 8.03
CA TRP A 126 4.60 11.52 7.11
C TRP A 126 3.76 10.48 7.86
N LEU A 127 4.37 9.78 8.82
CA LEU A 127 3.69 8.79 9.66
C LEU A 127 2.60 9.43 10.52
N ALA A 128 2.84 10.61 11.09
CA ALA A 128 1.86 11.35 11.88
C ALA A 128 0.63 11.76 11.05
N ARG A 129 0.83 12.19 9.80
CA ARG A 129 -0.26 12.55 8.87
C ARG A 129 -1.06 11.33 8.43
N TRP A 130 -0.39 10.23 8.11
CA TRP A 130 -1.08 8.96 7.83
C TRP A 130 -1.87 8.46 9.03
N ALA A 131 -1.36 8.60 10.26
CA ALA A 131 -2.08 8.22 11.46
C ALA A 131 -3.41 8.99 11.59
N LEU A 132 -3.38 10.31 11.36
CA LEU A 132 -4.57 11.16 11.35
C LEU A 132 -5.58 10.76 10.26
N HIS A 133 -5.10 10.44 9.06
CA HIS A 133 -5.98 10.02 7.98
C HIS A 133 -6.61 8.65 8.22
N LEU A 134 -5.81 7.66 8.61
CA LEU A 134 -6.27 6.27 8.73
C LEU A 134 -7.05 6.00 10.03
N SER A 135 -7.08 6.93 10.99
CA SER A 135 -7.88 6.77 12.21
C SER A 135 -9.38 6.82 11.97
N GLU A 136 -9.83 7.54 10.95
CA GLU A 136 -11.26 7.76 10.67
C GLU A 136 -11.82 6.75 9.65
N MET A 137 -10.97 6.27 8.75
CA MET A 137 -11.38 5.52 7.56
C MET A 137 -11.54 4.02 7.86
N LYS A 138 -12.65 3.41 7.41
CA LYS A 138 -12.93 1.98 7.64
C LYS A 138 -13.21 1.20 6.35
N ARG A 139 -13.72 1.86 5.32
CA ARG A 139 -14.07 1.26 4.02
C ARG A 139 -13.40 2.03 2.89
N PHE A 140 -13.25 1.39 1.74
CA PHE A 140 -12.73 2.04 0.54
C PHE A 140 -13.50 3.31 0.16
N THR A 141 -14.84 3.29 0.31
CA THR A 141 -15.71 4.45 0.04
C THR A 141 -15.54 5.59 1.04
N ASP A 142 -14.94 5.34 2.20
CA ASP A 142 -14.65 6.36 3.21
C ASP A 142 -13.33 7.08 2.91
N LEU A 143 -12.52 6.58 1.97
CA LEU A 143 -11.27 7.22 1.56
C LEU A 143 -11.56 8.54 0.82
N PRO A 144 -10.73 9.58 0.98
CA PRO A 144 -10.74 10.76 0.14
C PRO A 144 -10.69 10.38 -1.35
N LEU A 145 -11.34 11.19 -2.19
CA LEU A 145 -11.43 10.92 -3.62
C LEU A 145 -10.05 10.72 -4.25
N TYR A 146 -9.03 11.48 -3.84
CA TYR A 146 -7.69 11.35 -4.39
C TYR A 146 -7.06 9.95 -4.15
N LEU A 147 -7.34 9.30 -3.01
CA LEU A 147 -6.86 7.94 -2.74
C LEU A 147 -7.66 6.88 -3.50
N GLN A 148 -8.96 7.11 -3.70
CA GLN A 148 -9.77 6.23 -4.55
C GLN A 148 -9.29 6.31 -6.01
N TYR A 149 -8.99 7.52 -6.49
CA TYR A 149 -8.42 7.73 -7.83
C TYR A 149 -6.99 7.21 -7.94
N LEU A 150 -6.16 7.33 -6.89
CA LEU A 150 -4.84 6.71 -6.88
C LEU A 150 -4.93 5.20 -7.09
N CYS A 151 -5.83 4.51 -6.38
CA CYS A 151 -6.08 3.08 -6.57
C CYS A 151 -6.45 2.76 -8.03
N LYS A 152 -7.32 3.56 -8.63
CA LYS A 152 -7.75 3.40 -10.03
C LYS A 152 -6.61 3.66 -11.02
N ILE A 153 -5.84 4.72 -10.81
CA ILE A 153 -4.65 5.07 -11.59
C ILE A 153 -3.67 3.91 -11.57
N LEU A 154 -3.29 3.43 -10.38
CA LEU A 154 -2.31 2.34 -10.23
C LEU A 154 -2.78 1.07 -10.95
N PHE A 155 -4.06 0.72 -10.82
CA PHE A 155 -4.62 -0.40 -11.56
C PHE A 155 -4.44 -0.25 -13.08
N HIS A 156 -4.81 0.90 -13.64
CA HIS A 156 -4.68 1.16 -15.07
C HIS A 156 -3.22 1.20 -15.55
N VAL A 157 -2.33 1.77 -14.74
CA VAL A 157 -0.88 1.80 -15.00
C VAL A 157 -0.34 0.37 -15.10
N ILE A 158 -0.76 -0.54 -14.22
CA ILE A 158 -0.29 -1.93 -14.21
C ILE A 158 -0.95 -2.75 -15.34
N ASP A 159 -2.27 -2.72 -15.50
CA ASP A 159 -3.02 -3.52 -16.50
C ASP A 159 -2.62 -3.21 -17.95
N ARG A 160 -2.08 -2.02 -18.23
CA ARG A 160 -1.60 -1.61 -19.57
C ARG A 160 -0.41 -2.42 -20.10
N THR A 161 0.28 -3.18 -19.25
CA THR A 161 1.57 -3.81 -19.61
C THR A 161 1.45 -5.17 -20.30
N THR A 162 0.24 -5.64 -20.57
CA THR A 162 0.02 -6.81 -21.44
C THR A 162 -0.30 -6.39 -22.86
N GLU A 163 0.74 -6.02 -23.59
CA GLU A 163 1.05 -6.51 -24.94
C GLU A 163 2.13 -5.62 -25.54
N THR A 164 3.13 -6.27 -26.12
CA THR A 164 4.14 -5.72 -27.02
C THR A 164 3.64 -4.53 -27.84
N CYS A 165 4.08 -3.32 -27.48
CA CYS A 165 4.09 -2.19 -28.42
C CYS A 165 5.27 -2.39 -29.39
N THR A 166 5.23 -3.47 -30.17
CA THR A 166 5.96 -3.54 -31.44
C THR A 166 5.18 -2.68 -32.43
N CYS A 167 5.64 -1.44 -32.60
CA CYS A 167 5.65 -0.75 -33.89
C CYS A 167 4.59 -1.20 -34.92
N MET A 168 3.32 -0.82 -34.75
CA MET A 168 2.34 -0.86 -35.83
C MET A 168 1.46 0.40 -35.75
N CYS A 169 1.95 1.43 -36.45
CA CYS A 169 1.20 2.50 -37.12
C CYS A 169 -0.31 2.56 -36.87
N THR A 170 -0.75 3.55 -36.09
CA THR A 170 -2.12 4.10 -36.09
C THR A 170 -2.40 4.96 -37.34
N TYR A 171 -2.03 4.47 -38.52
CA TYR A 171 -2.49 4.98 -39.83
C TYR A 171 -3.28 3.91 -40.59
N ALA A 172 -4.23 3.27 -39.93
CA ALA A 172 -5.38 2.58 -40.52
C ALA A 172 -6.29 2.28 -39.32
N LEU A 173 -7.34 3.04 -39.05
CA LEU A 173 -8.67 2.72 -39.55
C LEU A 173 -9.57 3.94 -39.30
N LEU A 174 -9.39 4.99 -40.10
CA LEU A 174 -10.44 5.96 -40.38
C LEU A 174 -11.28 5.38 -41.54
N SER A 175 -12.33 4.62 -41.23
CA SER A 175 -13.53 4.48 -42.09
C SER A 175 -14.45 3.41 -41.51
N LYS A 176 -15.72 3.79 -41.33
CA LYS A 176 -16.89 2.96 -41.01
C LYS A 176 -16.92 2.28 -39.64
N ALA A 177 -17.65 2.90 -38.71
CA ALA A 177 -18.93 2.36 -38.26
C ALA A 177 -19.57 3.29 -37.21
N MET A 178 -20.66 3.95 -37.61
CA MET A 178 -21.75 4.29 -36.70
C MET A 178 -22.49 2.99 -36.40
N ASN A 179 -22.26 2.38 -35.24
CA ASN A 179 -23.25 1.64 -34.45
C ASN A 179 -22.63 1.05 -33.17
N ASP A 180 -23.47 1.05 -32.15
CA ASP A 180 -23.52 0.19 -30.97
C ASP A 180 -22.54 0.45 -29.80
N GLU A 181 -23.13 0.61 -28.62
CA GLU A 181 -22.48 0.74 -27.29
C GLU A 181 -21.44 -0.34 -26.99
N LEU A 182 -21.49 -1.50 -27.66
CA LEU A 182 -20.44 -2.52 -27.60
C LEU A 182 -19.09 -2.03 -28.14
N ASN A 183 -19.09 -1.13 -29.13
CA ASN A 183 -17.87 -0.51 -29.66
C ASN A 183 -17.26 0.50 -28.69
N PHE A 184 -18.04 1.07 -27.77
CA PHE A 184 -17.50 1.99 -26.77
C PHE A 184 -16.78 1.22 -25.65
N VAL A 185 -17.38 0.13 -25.17
CA VAL A 185 -16.76 -0.74 -24.17
C VAL A 185 -15.53 -1.47 -24.74
N SER A 186 -15.57 -1.94 -25.98
CA SER A 186 -14.41 -2.55 -26.64
C SER A 186 -13.32 -1.53 -26.96
N LYS A 187 -13.67 -0.26 -27.23
CA LYS A 187 -12.71 0.83 -27.47
C LYS A 187 -12.11 1.37 -26.18
N LEU A 188 -12.85 1.39 -25.07
CA LEU A 188 -12.30 1.60 -23.73
C LEU A 188 -11.39 0.43 -23.34
N ARG A 189 -11.78 -0.82 -23.59
CA ARG A 189 -10.94 -2.01 -23.37
C ARG A 189 -9.70 -2.04 -24.26
N SER A 190 -9.78 -1.52 -25.48
CA SER A 190 -8.62 -1.36 -26.38
C SER A 190 -7.69 -0.21 -25.94
N VAL A 191 -8.17 0.73 -25.13
CA VAL A 191 -7.37 1.86 -24.60
C VAL A 191 -6.81 1.52 -23.21
N TYR A 192 -7.50 0.71 -22.41
CA TYR A 192 -7.12 0.27 -21.07
C TYR A 192 -7.03 -1.26 -20.97
N GLY A 193 -5.82 -1.80 -21.11
CA GLY A 193 -5.43 -3.17 -20.73
C GLY A 193 -6.42 -4.31 -21.03
N THR A 194 -6.27 -5.45 -20.37
CA THR A 194 -7.21 -6.58 -20.56
C THR A 194 -8.42 -6.49 -19.62
N GLY A 195 -8.37 -5.56 -18.67
CA GLY A 195 -9.25 -5.46 -17.50
C GLY A 195 -8.78 -6.33 -16.34
N ALA A 196 -7.57 -6.89 -16.41
CA ALA A 196 -7.01 -7.79 -15.40
C ALA A 196 -5.48 -7.72 -15.40
N ILE A 197 -4.91 -7.44 -14.23
CA ILE A 197 -3.46 -7.42 -14.04
C ILE A 197 -2.93 -8.85 -14.16
N THR A 198 -1.98 -9.05 -15.07
CA THR A 198 -1.27 -10.33 -15.20
C THR A 198 0.03 -10.35 -14.39
N LYS A 199 0.58 -11.54 -14.17
CA LYS A 199 1.85 -11.70 -13.47
C LYS A 199 3.02 -10.98 -14.17
N PRO A 200 3.21 -11.08 -15.51
CA PRO A 200 4.23 -10.30 -16.21
C PRO A 200 4.01 -8.80 -16.09
N ALA A 201 2.75 -8.36 -16.09
CA ALA A 201 2.38 -6.96 -15.96
C ALA A 201 2.82 -6.37 -14.60
N LEU A 202 2.50 -7.10 -13.53
CA LEU A 202 2.92 -6.77 -12.17
C LEU A 202 4.45 -6.77 -12.04
N ALA A 203 5.15 -7.74 -12.65
CA ALA A 203 6.61 -7.80 -12.65
C ALA A 203 7.24 -6.58 -13.33
N ALA A 204 6.68 -6.15 -14.47
CA ALA A 204 7.13 -4.97 -15.19
C ALA A 204 6.95 -3.69 -14.34
N PHE A 205 5.82 -3.59 -13.62
CA PHE A 205 5.58 -2.48 -12.70
C PHE A 205 6.60 -2.43 -11.56
N TYR A 206 6.86 -3.56 -10.89
CA TYR A 206 7.89 -3.62 -9.84
C TYR A 206 9.29 -3.28 -10.37
N ARG A 207 9.61 -3.67 -11.60
CA ARG A 207 10.91 -3.36 -12.19
C ARG A 207 11.07 -1.89 -12.52
N SER A 208 10.10 -1.32 -13.22
CA SER A 208 10.27 -0.01 -13.86
C SER A 208 9.79 1.15 -12.99
N VAL A 209 8.73 0.94 -12.19
CA VAL A 209 8.17 2.00 -11.34
C VAL A 209 8.82 1.95 -9.96
N ILE A 210 8.82 0.78 -9.33
CA ILE A 210 9.38 0.59 -7.96
C ILE A 210 10.91 0.49 -7.99
N GLY A 211 11.50 0.06 -9.11
CA GLY A 211 12.97 -0.03 -9.25
C GLY A 211 13.57 -1.30 -8.65
N LEU A 212 12.79 -2.37 -8.48
CA LEU A 212 13.31 -3.66 -8.00
C LEU A 212 14.22 -4.31 -9.05
N ASN A 213 15.33 -4.90 -8.58
CA ASN A 213 16.22 -5.64 -9.44
C ASN A 213 15.59 -6.99 -9.88
N ALA A 214 16.09 -7.56 -10.98
CA ALA A 214 15.54 -8.79 -11.56
C ALA A 214 15.55 -9.98 -10.57
N ALA A 215 16.64 -10.15 -9.81
CA ALA A 215 16.75 -11.25 -8.84
C ALA A 215 15.68 -11.18 -7.76
N ARG A 216 15.38 -9.98 -7.26
CA ARG A 216 14.33 -9.76 -6.26
C ARG A 216 12.95 -10.01 -6.85
N ILE A 217 12.71 -9.61 -8.09
CA ILE A 217 11.43 -9.87 -8.78
C ILE A 217 11.21 -11.37 -8.93
N ASP A 218 12.21 -12.12 -9.40
CA ASP A 218 12.11 -13.57 -9.58
C ASP A 218 11.81 -14.30 -8.26
N GLU A 219 12.33 -13.79 -7.13
CA GLU A 219 12.06 -14.33 -5.80
C GLU A 219 10.60 -14.10 -5.35
N ILE A 220 10.06 -12.90 -5.59
CA ILE A 220 8.78 -12.50 -4.95
C ILE A 220 7.57 -12.62 -5.86
N ILE A 221 7.74 -12.60 -7.19
CA ILE A 221 6.61 -12.37 -8.11
C ILE A 221 5.56 -13.47 -8.05
N ASP A 222 5.97 -14.72 -7.89
CA ASP A 222 5.05 -15.86 -7.73
C ASP A 222 4.23 -15.70 -6.46
N THR A 223 4.91 -15.47 -5.34
CA THR A 223 4.26 -15.25 -4.05
C THR A 223 3.32 -14.05 -4.08
N ALA A 224 3.76 -12.92 -4.65
CA ALA A 224 2.97 -11.71 -4.75
C ALA A 224 1.68 -11.93 -5.55
N TYR A 225 1.81 -12.54 -6.73
CA TYR A 225 0.69 -12.78 -7.63
C TYR A 225 -0.27 -13.82 -7.05
N ASP A 226 0.23 -14.91 -6.49
CA ASP A 226 -0.59 -15.94 -5.85
C ASP A 226 -1.34 -15.39 -4.64
N ARG A 227 -0.72 -14.51 -3.84
CA ARG A 227 -1.40 -13.89 -2.69
C ARG A 227 -2.51 -12.95 -3.11
N MET A 228 -2.33 -12.16 -4.17
CA MET A 228 -3.35 -11.24 -4.67
C MET A 228 -4.48 -11.96 -5.42
N THR A 229 -4.20 -13.10 -6.05
CA THR A 229 -5.19 -13.90 -6.79
C THR A 229 -5.77 -15.06 -5.98
N SER A 230 -5.36 -15.23 -4.72
CA SER A 230 -5.67 -16.43 -3.93
C SER A 230 -5.30 -17.71 -4.68
N ASN A 231 -4.03 -17.90 -5.05
CA ASN A 231 -3.52 -19.04 -5.82
C ASN A 231 -4.31 -19.27 -7.13
N GLY A 232 -4.71 -18.19 -7.81
CA GLY A 232 -5.48 -18.24 -9.05
C GLY A 232 -6.99 -18.50 -8.92
N TYR A 233 -7.56 -18.54 -7.70
CA TYR A 233 -9.01 -18.61 -7.52
C TYR A 233 -9.73 -17.32 -7.96
N LEU A 234 -9.04 -16.18 -7.92
CA LEU A 234 -9.53 -14.87 -8.32
C LEU A 234 -8.72 -14.33 -9.49
N ILE A 235 -9.38 -13.61 -10.39
CA ILE A 235 -8.72 -12.78 -11.40
C ILE A 235 -8.35 -11.46 -10.74
N LEU A 236 -7.15 -10.93 -11.01
CA LEU A 236 -6.73 -9.63 -10.48
C LEU A 236 -7.33 -8.47 -11.31
N ASP A 237 -8.66 -8.41 -11.32
CA ASP A 237 -9.43 -7.31 -11.91
C ASP A 237 -9.47 -6.09 -10.97
N TYR A 238 -10.14 -5.02 -11.40
CA TYR A 238 -10.20 -3.79 -10.59
C TYR A 238 -10.84 -4.01 -9.22
N GLY A 239 -11.89 -4.84 -9.13
CA GLY A 239 -12.56 -5.14 -7.86
C GLY A 239 -11.62 -5.84 -6.86
N THR A 240 -10.92 -6.87 -7.33
CA THR A 240 -9.93 -7.60 -6.54
C THR A 240 -8.75 -6.71 -6.15
N TYR A 241 -8.29 -5.86 -7.08
CA TYR A 241 -7.23 -4.89 -6.82
C TYR A 241 -7.65 -3.87 -5.76
N VAL A 242 -8.89 -3.36 -5.79
CA VAL A 242 -9.43 -2.47 -4.74
C VAL A 242 -9.39 -3.15 -3.37
N HIS A 243 -9.73 -4.43 -3.26
CA HIS A 243 -9.63 -5.17 -2.00
C HIS A 243 -8.18 -5.27 -1.52
N CYS A 244 -7.25 -5.56 -2.42
CA CYS A 244 -5.83 -5.60 -2.10
C CYS A 244 -5.34 -4.21 -1.66
N PHE A 245 -5.64 -3.15 -2.40
CA PHE A 245 -5.22 -1.77 -2.08
C PHE A 245 -5.80 -1.29 -0.74
N THR A 246 -7.07 -1.58 -0.50
CA THR A 246 -7.75 -1.28 0.78
C THR A 246 -7.07 -2.00 1.94
N ASN A 247 -6.70 -3.27 1.76
CA ASN A 247 -5.96 -4.05 2.75
C ASN A 247 -4.53 -3.53 2.94
N TRP A 248 -3.86 -3.10 1.87
CA TRP A 248 -2.55 -2.46 1.95
C TRP A 248 -2.62 -1.17 2.77
N LEU A 249 -3.62 -0.33 2.55
CA LEU A 249 -3.71 0.96 3.21
C LEU A 249 -4.15 0.82 4.69
N MET A 250 -5.23 0.08 4.95
CA MET A 250 -5.90 0.04 6.26
C MET A 250 -5.63 -1.24 7.06
N GLY A 251 -5.06 -2.28 6.45
CA GLY A 251 -4.81 -3.55 7.13
C GLY A 251 -3.80 -3.40 8.26
N LYS A 252 -4.19 -3.83 9.48
CA LYS A 252 -3.35 -3.75 10.68
C LYS A 252 -2.55 -5.02 10.98
N ASN A 253 -2.89 -6.12 10.30
CA ASN A 253 -2.33 -7.44 10.53
C ASN A 253 -1.40 -7.85 9.38
N PRO A 254 -0.38 -8.68 9.66
CA PRO A 254 0.47 -9.25 8.62
C PRO A 254 -0.28 -10.24 7.73
N ASN A 255 0.33 -10.61 6.61
CA ASN A 255 -0.07 -11.68 5.69
C ASN A 255 -1.37 -11.41 4.90
N GLY A 256 -1.82 -10.16 4.84
CA GLY A 256 -2.94 -9.76 3.98
C GLY A 256 -2.55 -9.73 2.49
N PRO A 257 -3.50 -9.96 1.57
CA PRO A 257 -3.25 -9.92 0.12
C PRO A 257 -2.74 -8.55 -0.34
N GLY A 258 -3.08 -7.48 0.40
CA GLY A 258 -2.66 -6.12 0.10
C GLY A 258 -1.16 -5.86 0.28
N GLN A 259 -0.42 -6.70 1.01
CA GLN A 259 1.01 -6.47 1.27
C GLN A 259 1.86 -6.35 0.00
N TRP A 260 1.35 -6.86 -1.13
CA TRP A 260 2.06 -6.90 -2.40
C TRP A 260 1.60 -5.82 -3.39
N VAL A 261 0.66 -4.94 -3.04
CA VAL A 261 0.01 -4.07 -4.04
C VAL A 261 0.92 -2.98 -4.60
N LEU A 262 1.78 -2.41 -3.75
CA LEU A 262 2.64 -1.28 -4.09
C LEU A 262 4.11 -1.64 -3.90
N VAL A 263 4.56 -1.74 -2.65
CA VAL A 263 5.93 -2.11 -2.29
C VAL A 263 5.93 -3.48 -1.64
N PRO A 264 6.56 -4.48 -2.26
CA PRO A 264 6.81 -5.75 -1.61
C PRO A 264 7.67 -5.56 -0.36
N PRO A 265 7.38 -6.25 0.75
CA PRO A 265 8.22 -6.22 1.94
C PRO A 265 9.66 -6.66 1.63
N LYS A 266 10.65 -6.05 2.30
CA LYS A 266 12.07 -6.44 2.15
C LYS A 266 12.37 -7.75 2.87
N ASP A 267 11.85 -7.88 4.09
CA ASP A 267 12.07 -9.04 4.94
C ASP A 267 11.01 -10.13 4.73
N SER A 268 11.33 -11.34 5.18
CA SER A 268 10.37 -12.44 5.26
C SER A 268 9.17 -12.02 6.11
N LEU A 269 7.96 -12.31 5.63
CA LEU A 269 6.75 -12.01 6.38
C LEU A 269 6.79 -12.69 7.76
N PRO A 270 6.37 -11.98 8.82
CA PRO A 270 6.28 -12.59 10.12
C PRO A 270 5.28 -13.76 10.07
N PRO A 271 5.54 -14.86 10.80
CA PRO A 271 4.64 -15.98 10.83
C PRO A 271 3.25 -15.50 11.28
N PRO A 272 2.17 -16.06 10.72
CA PRO A 272 0.83 -15.69 11.13
C PRO A 272 0.69 -15.91 12.64
N PRO A 273 -0.03 -15.02 13.36
CA PRO A 273 -0.20 -15.14 14.82
C PRO A 273 -0.84 -16.48 15.22
N PHE A 274 -1.58 -17.11 14.30
CA PHE A 274 -2.17 -18.43 14.46
C PHE A 274 -1.82 -19.29 13.23
N PRO A 275 -0.68 -20.00 13.23
CA PRO A 275 -0.36 -20.93 12.15
C PRO A 275 -1.36 -22.08 12.18
N VAL A 276 -2.14 -22.23 11.10
CA VAL A 276 -3.04 -23.37 10.94
C VAL A 276 -2.20 -24.56 10.48
N ASP A 277 -2.08 -25.57 11.34
CA ASP A 277 -1.40 -26.81 11.01
C ASP A 277 -2.36 -27.78 10.28
N TYR A 278 -2.25 -27.81 8.96
CA TYR A 278 -3.02 -28.73 8.12
C TYR A 278 -2.43 -30.16 8.09
N SER A 279 -1.32 -30.44 8.78
CA SER A 279 -0.75 -31.80 8.83
C SER A 279 -1.75 -32.82 9.38
N ALA A 280 -2.65 -32.39 10.27
CA ALA A 280 -3.73 -33.20 10.80
C ALA A 280 -4.70 -33.69 9.72
N LEU A 281 -4.95 -32.92 8.64
CA LEU A 281 -5.81 -33.34 7.53
C LEU A 281 -5.17 -34.41 6.64
N ASN A 282 -3.84 -34.44 6.58
CA ASN A 282 -3.07 -35.42 5.81
C ASN A 282 -2.52 -36.55 6.68
N THR A 283 -2.87 -36.59 7.96
CA THR A 283 -2.38 -37.60 8.90
C THR A 283 -3.11 -38.93 8.64
N GLU A 284 -2.36 -40.01 8.44
CA GLU A 284 -2.92 -41.35 8.30
C GLU A 284 -3.87 -41.68 9.47
N PRO A 285 -5.01 -42.36 9.24
CA PRO A 285 -6.01 -42.61 10.29
C PRO A 285 -5.45 -43.28 11.55
N ALA A 286 -4.40 -44.08 11.41
CA ALA A 286 -3.72 -44.76 12.53
C ALA A 286 -2.91 -43.81 13.44
N LYS A 287 -2.59 -42.61 12.97
CA LYS A 287 -1.83 -41.58 13.69
C LYS A 287 -2.73 -40.45 14.24
N LEU A 288 -4.04 -40.51 13.97
CA LEU A 288 -5.03 -39.60 14.55
C LEU A 288 -5.31 -40.05 15.99
N GLU A 289 -5.01 -39.18 16.95
CA GLU A 289 -5.39 -39.42 18.33
C GLU A 289 -6.89 -39.11 18.53
N PRO A 290 -7.67 -40.00 19.16
CA PRO A 290 -9.03 -39.70 19.56
C PRO A 290 -9.03 -38.53 20.55
N TYR A 291 -9.88 -37.53 20.30
CA TYR A 291 -10.07 -36.43 21.23
C TYR A 291 -10.53 -36.99 22.60
N ALA A 292 -9.73 -36.73 23.63
CA ALA A 292 -10.03 -37.12 25.01
C ALA A 292 -9.99 -35.86 25.88
N PRO A 293 -11.15 -35.33 26.34
CA PRO A 293 -11.23 -34.06 27.05
C PRO A 293 -10.45 -34.04 28.38
N ASP A 294 -10.16 -35.23 28.93
CA ASP A 294 -9.53 -35.40 30.24
C ASP A 294 -7.99 -35.50 30.14
N LYS A 295 -7.44 -35.57 28.92
CA LYS A 295 -6.00 -35.68 28.68
C LYS A 295 -5.43 -34.36 28.19
N LYS A 296 -4.63 -33.71 29.04
CA LYS A 296 -3.79 -32.58 28.61
C LYS A 296 -2.74 -33.10 27.62
N THR A 297 -2.83 -32.66 26.37
CA THR A 297 -1.79 -32.89 25.36
C THR A 297 -0.89 -31.66 25.27
N ASN A 298 0.38 -31.85 24.93
CA ASN A 298 1.34 -30.74 24.70
C ASN A 298 1.17 -30.10 23.30
N ARG A 299 0.06 -30.36 22.60
CA ARG A 299 -0.17 -29.83 21.25
C ARG A 299 -0.98 -28.54 21.33
N HIS A 300 -0.42 -27.47 20.77
CA HIS A 300 -0.99 -26.12 20.75
C HIS A 300 -1.92 -25.84 19.56
N SER A 301 -2.22 -26.83 18.73
CA SER A 301 -3.03 -26.69 17.52
C SER A 301 -4.53 -26.79 17.83
N VAL A 302 -5.27 -25.72 17.54
CA VAL A 302 -6.73 -25.74 17.46
C VAL A 302 -7.12 -26.34 16.12
N ILE A 303 -7.82 -27.48 16.15
CA ILE A 303 -8.50 -28.04 14.97
C ILE A 303 -9.78 -27.20 14.78
N VAL A 304 -9.92 -26.55 13.63
CA VAL A 304 -11.17 -25.90 13.20
C VAL A 304 -11.91 -26.82 12.25
#